data_AF-X0QJK6-F1
#
_entry.id   AF-X0QJK6-F1
#
_cell.length_a   1.000
_cell.length_b   1.000
_cell.length_c   1.000
_cell.angle_alpha   90.00
_cell.angle_beta   90.00
_cell.angle_gamma   90.00
#
_symmetry.space_group_name_H-M   'P 1'
#
loop_
_entity.id
_entity.type
_entity.pdbx_description
1 polymer ?
#
loop_
_entity_poly.entity_id
_entity_poly.type
_entity_poly.pdbx_seq_one_letter_code
_entity_poly.pdbx_strand_id
1 'polypeptide(L)'
;MNFEDLDQYNDFDGVAALMSCMDLIIAPATTVVELAGALGINTWLFSNSSEIDWRKINSAGTDVWHNSITIVDVPEKGNKKALSEEICKRLVYFAET
;
A
#
# COMPACT_ATOMS: atom_id res chain seq x y z
N MET A 1 -8.00 12.05 -9.04
CA MET A 1 -7.95 12.16 -10.51
C MET A 1 -8.99 11.20 -11.04
N ASN A 2 -9.93 11.67 -11.86
CA ASN A 2 -10.93 10.80 -12.49
C ASN A 2 -10.67 10.86 -14.00
N PHE A 3 -10.44 9.70 -14.62
CA PHE A 3 -10.18 9.62 -16.06
C PHE A 3 -11.51 9.31 -16.74
N GLU A 4 -11.85 10.05 -17.79
CA GLU A 4 -13.15 9.90 -18.47
C GLU A 4 -13.34 8.49 -19.07
N ASP A 5 -12.25 7.84 -19.46
CA ASP A 5 -12.25 6.54 -20.12
C ASP A 5 -11.92 5.35 -19.18
N LEU A 6 -11.97 5.53 -17.85
CA LEU A 6 -11.65 4.46 -16.88
C LEU A 6 -12.73 4.29 -15.80
N ASP A 7 -13.37 3.12 -15.76
CA ASP A 7 -14.27 2.73 -14.66
C ASP A 7 -13.48 2.13 -13.49
N GLN A 8 -13.26 2.93 -12.45
CA GLN A 8 -12.51 2.50 -11.25
C GLN A 8 -13.24 1.47 -10.38
N TYR A 9 -14.49 1.10 -10.70
CA TYR A 9 -15.30 0.16 -9.95
C TYR A 9 -15.46 -1.20 -10.64
N ASN A 10 -15.81 -1.23 -11.94
CA ASN A 10 -16.06 -2.48 -12.66
C ASN A 10 -14.97 -2.88 -13.66
N ASP A 11 -13.98 -2.02 -13.93
CA ASP A 11 -12.90 -2.31 -14.87
C ASP A 11 -11.56 -2.56 -14.13
N PHE A 12 -11.40 -3.78 -13.62
CA PHE A 12 -10.16 -4.19 -12.96
C PHE A 12 -8.96 -4.21 -13.91
N ASP A 13 -9.17 -4.48 -15.20
CA ASP A 13 -8.07 -4.53 -16.18
C ASP A 13 -7.52 -3.13 -16.44
N GLY A 14 -8.41 -2.15 -16.65
CA GLY A 14 -8.01 -0.75 -16.77
C GLY A 14 -7.35 -0.20 -15.50
N VAL A 15 -7.86 -0.54 -14.32
CA VAL A 15 -7.23 -0.14 -13.04
C VAL A 15 -5.87 -0.81 -12.88
N ALA A 16 -5.73 -2.09 -13.24
CA ALA A 16 -4.45 -2.80 -13.22
C ALA A 16 -3.44 -2.16 -14.17
N ALA A 17 -3.86 -1.81 -15.40
CA ALA A 17 -3.02 -1.12 -16.37
C ALA A 17 -2.53 0.24 -15.84
N LEU A 18 -3.42 1.02 -15.20
CA LEU A 18 -3.03 2.27 -14.55
C LEU A 18 -2.03 2.04 -13.40
N MET A 19 -2.29 1.04 -12.55
CA MET A 19 -1.42 0.68 -11.44
C MET A 19 -0.01 0.30 -11.92
N SER A 20 0.10 -0.46 -13.01
CA SER A 20 1.39 -0.89 -13.58
C SER A 20 2.28 0.25 -14.06
N CYS A 21 1.72 1.46 -14.24
CA CYS A 21 2.49 2.65 -14.58
C CYS A 21 3.06 3.39 -13.36
N MET A 22 2.74 2.96 -12.13
CA MET A 22 3.16 3.62 -10.90
C MET A 22 4.44 2.99 -10.34
N ASP A 23 5.36 3.82 -9.83
CA ASP A 23 6.55 3.35 -9.11
C ASP A 23 6.23 2.81 -7.71
N LEU A 24 5.14 3.34 -7.11
CA LEU A 24 4.71 3.01 -5.75
C LEU A 24 3.19 3.19 -5.61
N ILE A 25 2.54 2.25 -4.94
CA ILE A 25 1.14 2.36 -4.50
C ILE A 25 1.09 2.45 -2.98
N ILE A 26 0.33 3.41 -2.43
CA ILE A 26 0.14 3.56 -0.97
C ILE A 26 -1.36 3.46 -0.70
N ALA A 27 -1.80 2.42 0.01
CA ALA A 27 -3.23 2.15 0.22
C ALA A 27 -3.49 1.50 1.60
N PRO A 28 -4.70 1.68 2.17
CA PRO A 28 -5.13 0.90 3.34
C PRO A 28 -5.48 -0.54 2.91
N ALA A 29 -5.89 -1.38 3.87
CA ALA A 29 -6.34 -2.76 3.62
C ALA A 29 -7.69 -2.80 2.86
N THR A 30 -7.66 -2.50 1.57
CA THR A 30 -8.79 -2.52 0.63
C THR A 30 -8.41 -3.28 -0.65
N THR A 31 -9.37 -3.47 -1.56
CA THR A 31 -9.13 -4.14 -2.86
C THR A 31 -7.95 -3.53 -3.64
N VAL A 32 -7.68 -2.23 -3.48
CA VAL A 32 -6.56 -1.54 -4.14
C VAL A 32 -5.22 -2.16 -3.76
N VAL A 33 -5.01 -2.45 -2.47
CA VAL A 33 -3.72 -2.99 -1.98
C VAL A 33 -3.54 -4.45 -2.40
N GLU A 34 -4.62 -5.22 -2.37
CA GLU A 34 -4.61 -6.63 -2.76
C GLU A 34 -4.38 -6.78 -4.28
N LEU A 35 -5.03 -5.94 -5.10
CA LEU A 35 -4.80 -5.93 -6.55
C LEU A 35 -3.37 -5.51 -6.88
N ALA A 36 -2.86 -4.45 -6.26
CA ALA A 36 -1.47 -4.00 -6.45
C ALA A 36 -0.45 -5.08 -6.06
N GLY A 37 -0.69 -5.79 -4.95
CA GLY A 37 0.11 -6.93 -4.51
C GLY A 37 0.07 -8.11 -5.48
N ALA A 38 -1.12 -8.44 -6.01
CA ALA A 38 -1.29 -9.49 -7.01
C ALA A 38 -0.56 -9.18 -8.33
N LEU A 39 -0.47 -7.90 -8.71
CA LEU A 39 0.29 -7.42 -9.86
C LEU A 39 1.80 -7.35 -9.62
N GLY A 40 2.27 -7.58 -8.38
CA GLY A 40 3.69 -7.51 -8.02
C GLY A 40 4.26 -6.09 -7.97
N ILE A 41 3.39 -5.07 -7.91
CA ILE A 41 3.81 -3.66 -7.87
C ILE A 41 4.28 -3.33 -6.45
N ASN A 42 5.35 -2.53 -6.34
CA ASN A 42 5.85 -2.05 -5.05
C ASN A 42 4.75 -1.28 -4.33
N THR A 43 4.33 -1.77 -3.16
CA THR A 43 3.11 -1.32 -2.50
C THR A 43 3.31 -1.16 -1.00
N TRP A 44 2.85 -0.05 -0.44
CA TRP A 44 2.79 0.17 1.01
C TRP A 44 1.36 0.02 1.51
N LEU A 45 1.11 -1.05 2.26
CA LEU A 45 -0.12 -1.21 3.02
C LEU A 45 0.01 -0.41 4.31
N PHE A 46 -0.69 0.72 4.43
CA PHE A 46 -0.72 1.43 5.71
C PHE A 46 -1.86 0.93 6.58
N SER A 47 -1.55 0.62 7.82
CA SER A 47 -2.54 0.29 8.83
C SER A 47 -1.97 0.60 10.19
N ASN A 48 -2.80 1.08 11.11
CA ASN A 48 -2.42 1.22 12.51
C ASN A 48 -3.42 0.52 13.44
N SER A 49 -4.01 -0.57 12.93
CA SER A 49 -4.82 -1.53 13.69
C SER A 49 -3.95 -2.73 14.09
N SER A 50 -4.18 -3.29 15.28
CA SER A 50 -3.54 -4.55 15.69
C SER A 50 -4.00 -5.75 14.84
N GLU A 51 -5.14 -5.62 14.15
CA GLU A 51 -5.70 -6.66 13.27
C GLU A 51 -4.83 -6.96 12.06
N ILE A 52 -3.88 -6.07 11.71
CA ILE A 52 -2.95 -6.30 10.60
C ILE A 52 -1.68 -7.04 11.03
N ASP A 53 -1.40 -7.15 12.33
CA ASP A 53 -0.10 -7.59 12.82
C ASP A 53 0.21 -9.05 12.43
N TRP A 54 -0.81 -9.90 12.35
CA TRP A 54 -0.63 -11.30 11.94
C TRP A 54 -0.15 -11.45 10.49
N ARG A 55 -0.38 -10.44 9.62
CA ARG A 55 0.06 -10.48 8.23
C ARG A 55 1.56 -10.20 8.07
N LYS A 56 2.20 -9.59 9.07
CA LYS A 56 3.63 -9.28 9.03
C LYS A 56 4.44 -10.54 9.31
N ILE A 57 5.22 -10.99 8.31
CA ILE A 57 6.09 -12.17 8.48
C ILE A 57 7.39 -11.85 9.21
N ASN A 58 7.79 -10.57 9.25
CA ASN A 58 9.06 -10.12 9.83
C ASN A 58 8.96 -8.66 10.33
N SER A 59 10.02 -8.17 10.96
CA SER A 59 10.11 -6.80 11.47
C SER A 59 10.22 -5.73 10.39
N ALA A 60 10.56 -6.11 9.15
CA ALA A 60 10.54 -5.19 8.00
C ALA A 60 9.11 -4.93 7.49
N GLY A 61 8.12 -5.69 7.98
CA GLY A 61 6.72 -5.51 7.64
C GLY A 61 6.33 -6.20 6.33
N THR A 62 7.12 -7.15 5.82
CA THR A 62 6.72 -7.91 4.62
C THR A 62 5.38 -8.61 4.85
N ASP A 63 4.46 -8.48 3.89
CA ASP A 63 3.14 -9.12 3.94
C ASP A 63 3.22 -10.62 3.64
N VAL A 64 2.36 -11.40 4.29
CA VAL A 64 2.32 -12.87 4.14
C VAL A 64 1.75 -13.33 2.80
N TRP A 65 0.94 -12.52 2.13
CA TRP A 65 0.29 -12.86 0.86
C TRP A 65 1.10 -12.38 -0.35
N HIS A 66 1.62 -11.15 -0.28
CA HIS A 66 2.30 -10.51 -1.39
C HIS A 66 3.67 -9.97 -1.00
N ASN A 67 4.74 -10.56 -1.54
CA ASN A 67 6.11 -10.13 -1.27
C ASN A 67 6.44 -8.71 -1.76
N SER A 68 5.63 -8.14 -2.66
CA SER A 68 5.76 -6.74 -3.11
C SER A 68 5.08 -5.74 -2.16
N ILE A 69 4.35 -6.21 -1.15
CA ILE A 69 3.72 -5.35 -0.14
C ILE A 69 4.61 -5.23 1.10
N THR A 70 4.82 -3.99 1.53
CA THR A 70 5.37 -3.64 2.85
C THR A 70 4.27 -3.02 3.70
N ILE A 71 4.01 -3.60 4.87
CA ILE A 71 3.09 -3.08 5.87
C ILE A 71 3.79 -1.95 6.64
N VAL A 72 3.22 -0.74 6.54
CA VAL A 72 3.69 0.45 7.23
C VAL A 72 2.76 0.71 8.42
N ASP A 73 3.31 0.63 9.64
CA ASP A 73 2.61 0.93 10.87
C ASP A 73 3.51 1.65 11.89
N VAL A 74 2.95 2.00 13.04
CA VAL A 74 3.69 2.60 14.16
C VAL A 74 3.40 1.82 15.46
N PRO A 75 4.31 1.86 16.46
CA PRO A 75 4.11 1.11 17.70
C PRO A 75 2.84 1.48 18.47
N GLU A 76 2.50 2.77 18.52
CA GLU A 76 1.28 3.26 19.16
C GLU A 76 0.07 3.06 18.23
N LYS A 77 -0.65 1.95 18.42
CA LYS A 77 -1.84 1.62 17.63
C LYS A 77 -2.91 2.71 17.73
N GLY A 78 -3.57 3.00 16.61
CA GLY A 78 -4.56 4.07 16.49
C GLY A 78 -3.99 5.49 16.33
N ASN A 79 -2.70 5.72 16.57
CA ASN A 79 -2.06 7.02 16.31
C ASN A 79 -1.92 7.30 14.80
N LYS A 80 -2.92 7.98 14.22
CA LYS A 80 -2.96 8.33 12.79
C LYS A 80 -1.91 9.36 12.40
N LYS A 81 -1.57 10.27 13.32
CA LYS A 81 -0.58 11.33 13.08
C LYS A 81 0.80 10.72 12.89
N ALA A 82 1.24 9.89 13.85
CA ALA A 82 2.51 9.18 13.75
C ALA A 82 2.58 8.29 12.51
N LEU A 83 1.48 7.61 12.15
CA LEU A 83 1.41 6.83 10.91
C LEU A 83 1.65 7.70 9.66
N SER A 84 0.96 8.84 9.56
CA SER A 84 1.16 9.75 8.43
C SER A 84 2.58 10.31 8.35
N GLU A 85 3.19 10.65 9.49
CA GLU A 85 4.56 11.15 9.57
C GLU A 85 5.57 10.07 9.11
N GLU A 86 5.37 8.81 9.50
CA GLU A 86 6.21 7.69 9.06
C GLU A 86 6.08 7.43 7.55
N ILE A 87 4.85 7.47 7.00
CA ILE A 87 4.64 7.32 5.55
C ILE A 87 5.34 8.44 4.79
N CYS A 88 5.16 9.70 5.21
CA CYS A 88 5.82 10.85 4.58
C CYS A 88 7.34 10.73 4.63
N LYS A 89 7.90 10.33 5.78
CA LYS A 89 9.34 10.12 5.93
C LYS A 89 9.87 9.08 4.97
N ARG A 90 9.20 7.92 4.86
CA ARG A 90 9.59 6.87 3.90
C ARG A 90 9.46 7.35 2.46
N LEU A 91 8.41 8.10 2.13
CA LEU A 91 8.16 8.60 0.78
C LEU A 91 9.25 9.57 0.31
N VAL A 92 9.74 10.45 1.20
CA VAL A 92 10.87 11.34 0.89
C VAL A 92 12.10 10.51 0.51
N TYR A 93 12.43 9.49 1.30
CA TYR A 93 13.57 8.62 1.00
C TYR A 93 13.39 7.84 -0.31
N PHE A 94 12.19 7.34 -0.58
CA PHE A 94 11.87 6.63 -1.83
C PHE A 94 12.00 7.54 -3.06
N ALA A 95 11.67 8.82 -2.95
CA ALA A 95 11.79 9.76 -4.07
C ALA A 95 13.23 10.20 -4.36
N GLU A 96 14.16 9.97 -3.42
CA GLU A 96 15.57 10.30 -3.56
C GLU A 96 16.41 9.16 -4.15
N THR A 97 15.85 7.95 -4.26
CA THR A 97 16.48 6.77 -4.88
C THR A 97 16.15 6.65 -6.35
#